data_AF-A0A318RXB3-F1
#
_entry.id   AF-A0A318RXB3-F1
#
_cell.length_a   1.000
_cell.length_b   1.000
_cell.length_c   1.000
_cell.angle_alpha   90.00
_cell.angle_beta   90.00
_cell.angle_gamma   90.00
#
_symmetry.space_group_name_H-M   'P 1'
#
loop_
_entity.id
_entity.type
_entity.pdbx_description
1 polymer ?
#
loop_
_entity_poly.entity_id
_entity_poly.type
_entity_poly.pdbx_seq_one_letter_code
_entity_poly.pdbx_strand_id
1 'polypeptide(L)' 'MDTHAGSKLGEMLDFESKWYRLGGGPSEEIHDRFGMSDRDFFTELNDLVSGADLFDDIAPDELAMMRGVIRRRLWLAR' A
#
# COMPACT_ATOMS: atom_id res chain seq x y z
N MET A 1 -21.64 -13.89 1.21
CA MET A 1 -20.47 -13.57 2.04
C MET A 1 -19.54 -12.79 1.15
N ASP A 2 -19.71 -11.47 1.16
CA ASP A 2 -19.03 -10.56 0.24
C ASP A 2 -17.60 -10.30 0.72
N THR A 3 -16.68 -11.18 0.34
CA THR A 3 -15.25 -11.03 0.64
C THR A 3 -14.55 -10.18 -0.42
N HIS A 4 -15.14 -9.05 -0.84
CA HIS A 4 -14.50 -8.16 -1.82
C HIS A 4 -13.41 -7.28 -1.18
N ALA A 5 -13.51 -6.96 0.12
CA ALA A 5 -12.51 -6.14 0.83
C ALA A 5 -11.13 -6.82 0.92
N GLY A 6 -11.08 -8.15 1.05
CA GLY A 6 -9.83 -8.91 1.06
C GLY A 6 -9.11 -8.94 -0.30
N SER A 7 -9.85 -8.79 -1.41
CA SER A 7 -9.26 -8.81 -2.77
C SER A 7 -8.56 -7.50 -3.11
N LYS A 8 -9.23 -6.35 -2.92
CA LYS A 8 -8.66 -5.04 -3.24
C LYS A 8 -7.44 -4.72 -2.36
N LEU A 9 -7.55 -4.95 -1.06
CA LEU A 9 -6.44 -4.68 -0.12
C LEU A 9 -5.24 -5.59 -0.39
N GLY A 10 -5.46 -6.87 -0.70
CA GLY A 10 -4.40 -7.79 -1.11
C GLY A 10 -3.73 -7.36 -2.42
N GLU A 11 -4.50 -6.87 -3.39
CA GLU A 11 -3.97 -6.34 -4.66
C GLU A 11 -3.15 -5.05 -4.48
N MET A 12 -3.56 -4.15 -3.58
CA MET A 12 -2.79 -2.96 -3.23
C MET A 12 -1.44 -3.35 -2.60
N LEU A 13 -1.44 -4.38 -1.76
CA LEU A 13 -0.23 -4.89 -1.12
C LEU A 13 0.72 -5.56 -2.11
N ASP A 14 0.20 -6.43 -2.98
CA ASP A 14 0.98 -7.08 -4.06
C ASP A 14 1.53 -6.05 -5.05
N PHE A 15 0.78 -4.98 -5.31
CA PHE A 15 1.30 -3.87 -6.08
C PHE A 15 2.45 -3.18 -5.35
N GLU A 16 2.24 -2.72 -4.11
CA GLU A 16 3.28 -1.97 -3.40
C GLU A 16 4.53 -2.81 -3.10
N SER A 17 4.40 -4.13 -2.90
CA SER A 17 5.56 -5.02 -2.71
C SER A 17 6.51 -5.05 -3.91
N LYS A 18 6.01 -4.77 -5.12
CA LYS A 18 6.82 -4.66 -6.35
C LYS A 18 7.50 -3.31 -6.49
N TRP A 19 6.95 -2.27 -5.86
CA TRP A 19 7.35 -0.88 -6.09
C TRP A 19 8.04 -0.19 -4.90
N TYR A 20 7.92 -0.71 -3.67
CA TYR A 20 8.44 0.00 -2.48
C TYR A 20 9.94 0.32 -2.57
N ARG A 21 10.74 -0.56 -3.18
CA ARG A 21 12.19 -0.33 -3.38
C ARG A 21 12.49 0.81 -4.36
N LEU A 22 11.53 1.18 -5.20
CA LEU A 22 11.60 2.29 -6.15
C LEU A 22 10.94 3.57 -5.60
N GLY A 23 10.47 3.54 -4.35
CA GLY A 23 9.80 4.68 -3.71
C GLY A 23 8.28 4.66 -3.80
N GLY A 24 7.69 3.51 -4.16
CA GLY A 24 6.25 3.29 -4.26
C GLY A 24 5.74 3.35 -5.69
N GLY A 25 4.52 2.85 -5.89
CA GLY A 25 3.95 2.74 -7.24
C GLY A 25 3.73 4.09 -7.96
N PRO A 26 3.79 4.12 -9.30
CA PRO A 26 3.52 5.31 -10.09
C PRO A 26 2.09 5.82 -9.90
N SER A 27 1.91 7.14 -9.83
CA SER A 27 0.60 7.76 -9.59
C SER A 27 -0.44 7.47 -10.68
N GLU A 28 0.00 7.46 -11.95
CA GLU A 28 -0.87 7.12 -13.09
C GLU A 28 -1.36 5.66 -13.00
N GLU A 29 -0.47 4.73 -12.66
CA GLU A 29 -0.85 3.30 -12.52
C GLU A 29 -1.74 3.06 -11.29
N ILE A 30 -1.52 3.80 -10.19
CA ILE A 30 -2.41 3.78 -9.03
C ILE A 30 -3.82 4.24 -9.42
N HIS A 31 -3.92 5.35 -10.14
CA HIS A 31 -5.19 5.89 -10.61
C HIS A 31 -5.90 4.91 -11.55
N ASP A 32 -5.19 4.40 -12.57
CA ASP A 32 -5.78 3.55 -13.59
C ASP A 32 -6.20 2.18 -13.05
N ARG A 33 -5.43 1.60 -12.13
CA ARG A 33 -5.71 0.28 -11.57
C ARG A 33 -6.72 0.31 -10.44
N PHE A 34 -6.66 1.29 -9.55
CA PHE A 34 -7.45 1.31 -8.31
C PHE A 34 -8.53 2.39 -8.28
N GLY A 35 -8.55 3.30 -9.25
CA GLY A 35 -9.47 4.44 -9.31
C GLY A 35 -9.26 5.42 -8.17
N MET A 36 -8.04 5.51 -7.65
CA MET A 36 -7.69 6.25 -6.43
C MET A 36 -6.70 7.37 -6.71
N SER A 37 -6.78 8.44 -5.93
CA SER A 37 -5.66 9.37 -5.83
C SER A 37 -4.50 8.70 -5.08
N ASP A 38 -3.28 9.21 -5.27
CA ASP A 38 -2.13 8.81 -4.45
C ASP A 38 -2.45 8.87 -2.96
N ARG A 39 -3.09 9.96 -2.52
CA ARG A 39 -3.41 10.17 -1.12
C ARG A 39 -4.34 9.08 -0.58
N ASP A 40 -5.41 8.77 -1.30
CA ASP A 40 -6.37 7.75 -0.87
C ASP A 40 -5.72 6.36 -0.85
N PHE A 41 -4.97 6.04 -1.90
CA PHE A 41 -4.25 4.76 -2.01
C PHE A 41 -3.25 4.54 -0.87
N PHE A 42 -2.37 5.52 -0.61
CA PHE A 42 -1.38 5.40 0.46
C PHE A 42 -2.00 5.52 1.86
N THR A 43 -3.18 6.14 2.00
CA THR A 43 -3.93 6.15 3.26
C THR A 43 -4.49 4.76 3.57
N GLU A 44 -5.17 4.13 2.60
CA GLU A 44 -5.68 2.77 2.77
C GLU A 44 -4.56 1.75 3.02
N LEU A 45 -3.43 1.87 2.30
CA LEU A 45 -2.25 1.03 2.58
C LEU A 45 -1.67 1.27 3.97
N ASN A 46 -1.63 2.52 4.45
CA ASN A 46 -1.14 2.83 5.78
C ASN A 46 -1.99 2.16 6.88
N ASP A 47 -3.31 2.20 6.72
CA ASP A 47 -4.23 1.58 7.66
C ASP A 47 -4.10 0.05 7.61
N LEU A 48 -3.93 -0.51 6.41
CA LEU A 48 -3.70 -1.93 6.19
C LEU A 48 -2.44 -2.42 6.89
N VAL A 49 -1.29 -1.79 6.63
CA VAL A 49 -0.01 -2.17 7.26
C VAL A 49 0.00 -1.93 8.76
N SER A 50 -0.90 -1.11 9.28
CA SER A 50 -1.05 -0.88 10.72
C SER A 50 -1.92 -1.94 11.40
N GLY A 51 -2.71 -2.72 10.65
CA GLY A 51 -3.39 -3.91 11.14
C GLY A 51 -2.39 -5.05 11.36
N ALA A 52 -2.31 -5.56 12.59
CA ALA A 52 -1.26 -6.49 13.02
C ALA A 52 -1.35 -7.89 12.37
N ASP A 53 -2.50 -8.29 11.83
CA ASP A 53 -2.80 -9.70 11.54
C ASP A 53 -2.54 -10.13 10.07
N LEU A 54 -2.11 -9.20 9.20
CA LEU A 54 -1.97 -9.47 7.76
C LEU A 54 -0.51 -9.68 7.29
N PHE A 55 0.47 -9.50 8.19
CA PHE A 55 1.88 -9.39 7.82
C PHE A 55 2.79 -10.44 8.46
N ASP A 56 2.23 -11.51 9.04
CA ASP A 56 3.03 -12.58 9.65
C ASP A 56 4.01 -13.23 8.64
N ASP A 57 3.69 -13.18 7.34
CA ASP A 57 4.53 -13.71 6.25
C ASP A 57 5.53 -12.70 5.66
N ILE A 58 5.47 -11.42 6.05
CA ILE A 58 6.39 -10.38 5.54
C ILE A 58 7.50 -10.15 6.57
N ALA A 59 8.75 -10.14 6.10
CA ALA A 59 9.90 -9.90 6.96
C ALA A 59 9.81 -8.50 7.63
N PRO A 60 10.11 -8.37 8.94
CA PRO A 60 9.91 -7.11 9.67
C PRO A 60 10.65 -5.90 9.08
N ASP A 61 11.82 -6.12 8.48
CA ASP A 61 12.64 -5.13 7.79
C ASP A 61 11.98 -4.65 6.49
N GLU A 62 11.40 -5.56 5.72
CA GLU A 62 10.62 -5.23 4.52
C GLU A 62 9.38 -4.41 4.87
N LEU A 63 8.65 -4.80 5.92
CA LEU A 63 7.51 -4.04 6.41
C LEU A 63 7.91 -2.63 6.88
N ALA A 64 9.07 -2.49 7.54
CA ALA A 64 9.58 -1.19 7.97
C ALA A 64 9.92 -0.29 6.77
N MET A 65 10.50 -0.85 5.71
CA MET A 65 10.78 -0.12 4.46
C MET A 65 9.50 0.35 3.78
N MET A 66 8.51 -0.54 3.62
CA MET A 66 7.20 -0.18 3.05
C MET A 66 6.52 0.94 3.84
N ARG A 67 6.50 0.85 5.18
CA ARG A 67 5.97 1.92 6.04
C ARG A 67 6.70 3.25 5.85
N GLY A 68 8.01 3.22 5.60
CA GLY A 68 8.80 4.41 5.31
C GLY A 68 8.37 5.09 4.00
N VAL A 69 8.16 4.30 2.95
CA VAL A 69 7.69 4.76 1.64
C VAL A 69 6.28 5.35 1.74
N ILE A 70 5.34 4.63 2.34
CA ILE A 70 3.95 5.06 2.52
C ILE A 70 3.90 6.43 3.23
N ARG A 71 4.62 6.59 4.34
CA ARG A 71 4.68 7.87 5.07
C ARG A 71 5.25 9.01 4.22
N ARG A 72 6.29 8.73 3.43
CA ARG A 72 6.88 9.73 2.53
C ARG A 72 5.87 10.15 1.44
N ARG A 73 5.17 9.20 0.83
CA ARG A 73 4.17 9.48 -0.21
C ARG A 73 3.01 10.31 0.34
N LEU A 74 2.51 9.96 1.53
CA LEU A 74 1.50 10.76 2.23
C LEU A 74 1.96 12.18 2.57
N TRP A 75 3.24 12.36 2.91
CA TRP A 75 3.79 13.69 3.17
C TRP A 75 3.86 14.57 1.90
N LEU A 76 4.16 13.97 0.74
CA LEU A 76 4.22 14.67 -0.55
C LEU A 76 2.83 14.96 -1.13
N ALA A 77 1.86 14.07 -0.94
CA ALA A 77 0.48 14.22 -1.43
C ALA A 77 -0.39 15.16 -0.56
N ARG A 78 0.23 16.18 0.04
CA ARG A 78 -0.38 17.07 1.03
C ARG A 78 -1.50 17.93 0.46
#